data_AF-A0A448ML84-F1
#
_entry.id   AF-A0A448ML84-F1
#
_cell.length_a   1.000
_cell.length_b   1.000
_cell.length_c   1.000
_cell.angle_alpha   90.00
_cell.angle_beta   90.00
_cell.angle_gamma   90.00
#
_symmetry.space_group_name_H-M   'P 1'
#
loop_
_entity.id
_entity.type
_entity.pdbx_description
1 polymer ?
#
loop_
_entity_poly.entity_id
_entity_poly.type
_entity_poly.pdbx_seq_one_letter_code
_entity_poly.pdbx_strand_id
1 'polypeptide(L)'
;MKKFAMVFPGQGSQSVGMLAELATEYPIIIETFNQASDVLGYDLWKLVQQGPAEELNKTWQTQPALLAASVAIYRVWQENILI
;
A
#
# COMPACT_ATOMS: atom_id res chain seq x y z
N MET A 1 27.88 -12.33 -5.17
CA MET A 1 26.49 -11.80 -5.08
C MET A 1 26.54 -10.38 -4.54
N LYS A 2 25.85 -9.43 -5.20
CA LYS A 2 25.67 -8.08 -4.64
C LYS A 2 24.64 -8.16 -3.53
N LYS A 3 24.92 -7.53 -2.39
CA LYS A 3 23.94 -7.36 -1.31
C LYS A 3 23.04 -6.18 -1.66
N PHE A 4 21.75 -6.30 -1.36
CA PHE A 4 20.80 -5.20 -1.43
C PHE A 4 19.97 -5.17 -0.15
N ALA A 5 19.33 -4.04 0.12
CA ALA A 5 18.41 -3.86 1.23
C ALA A 5 17.20 -3.05 0.75
N MET A 6 16.04 -3.28 1.37
CA MET A 6 14.84 -2.48 1.18
C MET A 6 14.64 -1.56 2.37
N VAL A 7 14.23 -0.33 2.10
CA VAL A 7 13.85 0.64 3.12
C VAL A 7 12.40 1.02 2.89
N PHE A 8 11.62 1.07 3.96
CA PHE A 8 10.18 1.35 3.91
C PHE A 8 9.90 2.77 4.42
N PRO A 9 9.12 3.58 3.68
CA PRO A 9 8.87 4.96 4.04
C PRO A 9 7.93 5.07 5.26
N GLY A 10 8.05 6.19 5.99
CA GLY A 10 7.19 6.52 7.11
C GLY A 10 6.10 7.53 6.75
N GLN A 11 5.46 8.10 7.79
CA GLN A 11 4.43 9.13 7.64
C GLN A 11 4.97 10.37 6.90
N GLY A 12 4.15 10.90 5.99
CA GLY A 12 4.51 11.99 5.08
C GLY A 12 4.74 11.54 3.63
N SER A 13 4.89 10.24 3.39
CA SER A 13 5.05 9.69 2.03
C SER A 13 3.75 9.24 1.37
N GLN A 14 2.63 9.22 2.10
CA GLN A 14 1.32 8.88 1.55
C GLN A 14 0.79 9.97 0.63
N SER A 15 0.13 9.56 -0.46
CA SER A 15 -0.57 10.47 -1.36
C SER A 15 -1.86 9.83 -1.87
N VAL A 16 -2.85 10.66 -2.20
CA VAL A 16 -4.06 10.19 -2.86
C VAL A 16 -3.69 9.66 -4.25
N GLY A 17 -4.16 8.46 -4.58
CA GLY A 17 -3.87 7.77 -5.84
C GLY A 17 -2.55 7.00 -5.86
N MET A 18 -1.82 6.87 -4.73
CA MET A 18 -0.62 6.04 -4.71
C MET A 18 -0.93 4.58 -5.10
N LEU A 19 0.02 3.92 -5.75
CA LEU A 19 -0.07 2.53 -6.24
C LEU A 19 -1.14 2.29 -7.34
N ALA A 20 -1.86 3.31 -7.83
CA ALA A 20 -2.94 3.12 -8.81
C ALA A 20 -2.48 2.41 -10.09
N GLU A 21 -1.41 2.91 -10.71
CA GLU A 21 -0.84 2.33 -11.94
C GLU A 21 -0.37 0.90 -11.71
N LEU A 22 0.39 0.66 -10.64
CA LEU A 22 0.92 -0.66 -10.32
C LEU A 22 -0.20 -1.66 -9.98
N ALA A 23 -1.31 -1.20 -9.42
CA ALA A 23 -2.48 -2.04 -9.17
C ALA A 23 -3.16 -2.54 -10.44
N THR A 24 -2.97 -1.86 -11.58
CA THR A 24 -3.50 -2.33 -12.88
C THR A 24 -2.71 -3.53 -13.42
N GLU A 25 -1.45 -3.67 -13.02
CA GLU A 25 -0.55 -4.76 -13.45
C GLU A 25 -0.53 -5.91 -12.44
N TYR A 26 -0.62 -5.62 -11.14
CA TYR A 26 -0.45 -6.59 -10.07
C TYR A 26 -1.69 -6.66 -9.15
N PRO A 27 -2.58 -7.65 -9.36
CA PRO A 27 -3.78 -7.83 -8.53
C PRO A 27 -3.50 -7.96 -7.03
N ILE A 28 -2.33 -8.50 -6.66
CA ILE A 28 -1.91 -8.69 -5.26
C ILE A 28 -1.90 -7.39 -4.44
N ILE A 29 -1.76 -6.20 -5.07
CA ILE A 29 -1.86 -4.95 -4.29
C ILE A 29 -3.29 -4.75 -3.82
N ILE A 30 -4.28 -4.89 -4.71
CA ILE A 30 -5.70 -4.77 -4.35
C ILE A 30 -6.07 -5.79 -3.28
N GLU A 31 -5.62 -7.04 -3.44
CA GLU A 31 -5.83 -8.09 -2.43
C GLU A 31 -5.23 -7.74 -1.07
N THR A 32 -4.04 -7.14 -1.05
CA THR A 32 -3.39 -6.69 0.18
C THR A 32 -4.17 -5.57 0.87
N PHE A 33 -4.70 -4.61 0.09
CA PHE A 33 -5.57 -3.56 0.65
C PHE A 33 -6.94 -4.10 1.09
N ASN A 34 -7.50 -5.10 0.41
CA ASN A 34 -8.74 -5.75 0.82
C ASN A 34 -8.56 -6.45 2.18
N GLN A 35 -7.46 -7.21 2.35
CA GLN A 35 -7.12 -7.83 3.65
C GLN A 35 -6.99 -6.79 4.77
N ALA A 36 -6.38 -5.64 4.49
CA ALA A 36 -6.31 -4.55 5.46
C ALA A 36 -7.70 -3.94 5.74
N SER A 37 -8.53 -3.77 4.71
CA SER A 37 -9.88 -3.23 4.83
C SER A 37 -10.79 -4.11 5.70
N ASP A 38 -10.68 -5.43 5.55
CA ASP A 38 -11.43 -6.41 6.36
C ASP A 38 -11.13 -6.25 7.86
N VAL A 39 -9.87 -5.97 8.21
CA VAL A 39 -9.45 -5.75 9.60
C VAL A 39 -9.86 -4.37 10.11
N LEU A 40 -9.80 -3.35 9.26
CA LEU A 40 -10.07 -1.96 9.63
C LEU A 40 -11.57 -1.64 9.71
N GLY A 41 -12.42 -2.43 9.05
CA GLY A 41 -13.86 -2.19 8.97
C GLY A 41 -14.25 -1.05 8.04
N TYR A 42 -13.34 -0.59 7.18
CA TYR A 42 -13.60 0.39 6.13
C TYR A 42 -12.72 0.11 4.91
N ASP A 43 -13.14 0.62 3.75
CA ASP A 43 -12.42 0.46 2.49
C ASP A 43 -11.16 1.35 2.47
N LEU A 44 -10.02 0.76 2.84
CA LEU A 44 -8.72 1.43 2.85
C LEU A 44 -8.26 1.75 1.42
N TRP A 45 -8.55 0.87 0.45
CA TRP A 45 -8.18 1.12 -0.95
C TRP A 45 -8.89 2.37 -1.47
N LYS A 46 -10.20 2.48 -1.24
CA LYS A 46 -10.98 3.66 -1.62
C LYS A 46 -10.45 4.93 -0.97
N LEU A 47 -10.13 4.91 0.32
CA LEU A 47 -9.53 6.05 1.00
C LEU A 47 -8.22 6.48 0.33
N VAL A 48 -7.35 5.52 0.00
CA VAL A 48 -6.07 5.79 -0.65
C VAL A 48 -6.25 6.30 -2.08
N GLN A 49 -7.20 5.76 -2.84
CA GLN A 49 -7.40 6.14 -4.25
C GLN A 49 -8.17 7.45 -4.42
N GLN A 50 -9.17 7.69 -3.58
CA GLN A 50 -10.12 8.79 -3.76
C GLN A 50 -9.95 9.91 -2.73
N GLY A 51 -9.25 9.65 -1.63
CA GLY A 51 -9.11 10.59 -0.53
C GLY A 51 -10.42 10.81 0.23
N PRO A 52 -10.67 12.03 0.75
CA PRO A 52 -9.87 13.24 0.57
C PRO A 52 -8.52 13.18 1.31
N ALA A 53 -7.57 14.03 0.93
CA ALA A 53 -6.20 14.01 1.47
C ALA A 53 -6.18 14.27 2.99
N GLU A 54 -7.11 15.09 3.49
CA GLU A 54 -7.28 15.40 4.90
C GLU A 54 -7.63 14.16 5.73
N GLU A 55 -8.45 13.25 5.19
CA GLU A 55 -8.74 11.97 5.83
C GLU A 55 -7.50 11.08 5.78
N LEU A 56 -6.90 10.89 4.60
CA LEU A 56 -5.68 10.08 4.46
C LEU A 56 -4.52 10.54 5.36
N ASN A 57 -4.47 11.83 5.73
CA ASN A 57 -3.46 12.43 6.61
C ASN A 57 -3.76 12.28 8.11
N LYS A 58 -4.89 11.72 8.51
CA LYS A 58 -5.14 11.33 9.90
C LYS A 58 -4.24 10.16 10.25
N THR A 59 -3.38 10.33 11.26
CA THR A 59 -2.35 9.33 11.63
C THR A 59 -2.89 7.90 11.73
N TRP A 60 -4.10 7.71 12.28
CA TRP A 60 -4.71 6.38 12.42
C TRP A 60 -5.19 5.76 11.11
N GLN A 61 -5.32 6.53 10.03
CA GLN A 61 -5.59 6.06 8.66
C GLN A 61 -4.29 6.04 7.82
N THR A 62 -3.39 7.00 8.04
CA THR A 62 -2.10 7.08 7.35
C THR A 62 -1.24 5.86 7.61
N GLN A 63 -1.12 5.42 8.87
CA GLN A 63 -0.26 4.30 9.23
C GLN A 63 -0.71 2.98 8.60
N PRO A 64 -2.01 2.58 8.66
CA PRO A 64 -2.48 1.43 7.91
C PRO A 64 -2.28 1.55 6.40
N ALA A 65 -2.52 2.73 5.81
CA ALA A 65 -2.31 2.94 4.38
C ALA A 65 -0.86 2.70 3.95
N LEU A 66 0.10 3.24 4.70
CA LEU A 66 1.53 3.05 4.43
C LEU A 66 2.01 1.63 4.66
N LEU A 67 1.48 0.96 5.69
CA LEU A 67 1.79 -0.46 5.94
C LEU A 67 1.27 -1.34 4.80
N ALA A 68 0.00 -1.17 4.42
CA ALA A 68 -0.62 -1.91 3.32
C ALA A 68 0.12 -1.67 2.00
N ALA A 69 0.46 -0.41 1.69
CA ALA A 69 1.24 -0.08 0.50
C ALA A 69 2.63 -0.73 0.50
N SER A 70 3.38 -0.59 1.60
CA SER A 70 4.73 -1.14 1.75
C SER A 70 4.76 -2.66 1.60
N VAL A 71 3.81 -3.34 2.24
CA VAL A 71 3.68 -4.80 2.17
C VAL A 71 3.20 -5.25 0.80
N ALA A 72 2.31 -4.50 0.15
CA ALA A 72 1.87 -4.82 -1.21
C ALA A 72 3.04 -4.79 -2.20
N ILE A 73 3.90 -3.77 -2.16
CA ILE A 73 5.11 -3.71 -2.99
C ILE A 73 6.05 -4.88 -2.68
N TYR A 74 6.21 -5.23 -1.40
CA TYR A 74 7.03 -6.38 -1.02
C TYR A 74 6.45 -7.70 -1.57
N ARG A 75 5.13 -7.90 -1.53
CA ARG A 75 4.46 -9.08 -2.10
C ARG A 75 4.63 -9.16 -3.61
N VAL A 76 4.47 -8.04 -4.33
CA VAL A 76 4.78 -7.96 -5.78
C VAL A 76 6.21 -8.41 -6.03
N TRP A 77 7.17 -7.91 -5.26
CA TRP A 77 8.57 -8.32 -5.42
C TRP A 77 8.78 -9.81 -5.16
N GLN A 78 8.14 -10.38 -4.14
CA GLN A 78 8.22 -11.83 -3.84
C GLN A 78 7.64 -12.70 -4.96
N GLU A 79 6.52 -12.28 -5.57
CA GLU A 79 5.90 -13.01 -6.69
C GLU A 79 6.78 -13.03 -7.93
N ASN A 80 7.58 -11.97 -8.15
CA ASN A 80 8.36 -11.78 -9.37
C ASN A 80 9.82 -12.25 -9.26
N ILE A 81 10.34 -12.49 -8.05
CA ILE A 81 11.74 -12.94 -7.86
C ILE A 81 11.94 -14.46 -7.86
N LEU A 82 10.86 -15.23 -7.96
CA LEU A 82 10.91 -16.70 -8.07
C LEU A 82 10.88 -17.22 -9.51
N ILE A 83 11.20 -16.38 -10.50
CA ILE A 83 11.39 -16.77 -11.91
C ILE A 83 12.84 -16.51 -12.34
#